data_AF-A0A524GB31-F1
#
_entry.id   AF-A0A524GB31-F1
#
_cell.length_a   1.000
_cell.length_b   1.000
_cell.length_c   1.000
_cell.angle_alpha   90.00
_cell.angle_beta   90.00
_cell.angle_gamma   90.00
#
_symmetry.space_group_name_H-M   'P 1'
#
loop_
_entity.id
_entity.type
_entity.pdbx_description
1 polymer ?
#
loop_
_entity_poly.entity_id
_entity_poly.type
_entity_poly.pdbx_seq_one_letter_code
_entity_poly.pdbx_strand_id
1 'polypeptide(L)'
;MVIGYEVQEDGTLNEIELGKEDLHSGLVVCVVDDETKSIYLWKGSQAGVRVKFIGARVATNLRTEYGFHFKVRPLDEGEEPPTFFTALNGSTAATRIMKPGDKAPPPAPPKPKKEPEVAAVTTPSTMTVGPETEPVVTHTPVTTSSPPPKPPITSTSTTRSATPTTARAVPQGEIAEMIKELEALDPPEGYQRELVIVYNDLYTVAEHRTAVFGQEKIERRIEKVRDPPEGTFMAEGFIPRVIVKDGRVLGIELLKGTPDAILSPIKAEMKERLSDLITFFKSETEESETAGTKKEAGKKGKKLVAK
;
A
#
# COMPACT_ATOMS: atom_id res chain seq x y z
N MET A 1 12.40 -4.06 -9.33
CA MET A 1 13.12 -4.10 -8.04
C MET A 1 12.24 -4.82 -7.03
N VAL A 2 12.82 -5.66 -6.18
CA VAL A 2 12.08 -6.46 -5.19
C VAL A 2 12.63 -6.11 -3.81
N ILE A 3 11.75 -5.76 -2.88
CA ILE A 3 12.10 -5.35 -1.52
C ILE A 3 11.31 -6.21 -0.53
N GLY A 4 12.02 -6.76 0.45
CA GLY A 4 11.47 -7.60 1.52
C GLY A 4 11.36 -6.86 2.83
N TYR A 5 10.24 -7.01 3.53
CA TYR A 5 10.03 -6.45 4.87
C TYR A 5 9.52 -7.52 5.85
N GLU A 6 10.22 -7.69 6.96
CA GLU A 6 9.72 -8.44 8.10
C GLU A 6 8.76 -7.58 8.93
N VAL A 7 7.60 -8.13 9.28
CA VAL A 7 6.60 -7.44 10.10
C VAL A 7 6.79 -7.81 11.57
N GLN A 8 7.10 -6.81 12.40
CA GLN A 8 7.22 -6.98 13.84
C GLN A 8 5.87 -6.88 14.58
N GLU A 9 5.82 -7.34 15.83
CA GLU A 9 4.61 -7.35 16.66
C GLU A 9 4.03 -5.95 16.99
N ASP A 10 4.83 -4.90 16.82
CA ASP A 10 4.42 -3.50 16.99
C ASP A 10 3.97 -2.84 15.68
N GLY A 11 4.11 -3.53 14.54
CA GLY A 11 3.80 -3.02 13.21
C GLY A 11 4.94 -2.27 12.54
N THR A 12 6.15 -2.25 13.12
CA THR A 12 7.35 -1.78 12.44
C THR A 12 7.77 -2.75 11.33
N LEU A 13 8.43 -2.20 10.31
CA LEU A 13 8.95 -2.93 9.17
C LEU A 13 10.47 -2.93 9.20
N ASN A 14 11.07 -4.12 9.18
CA ASN A 14 12.52 -4.28 8.99
C ASN A 14 12.77 -4.72 7.55
N GLU A 15 13.50 -3.90 6.79
CA GLU A 15 13.94 -4.28 5.46
C GLU A 15 14.96 -5.43 5.56
N ILE A 16 14.70 -6.53 4.85
CA ILE A 16 15.52 -7.73 4.86
C ILE A 16 15.73 -8.24 3.43
N GLU A 17 16.95 -8.71 3.17
CA GLU A 17 17.24 -9.47 1.95
C GLU A 17 16.62 -10.86 2.10
N LEU A 18 15.57 -11.13 1.32
CA LEU A 18 14.82 -12.38 1.44
C LEU A 18 15.30 -13.42 0.44
N GLY A 19 15.88 -14.50 0.93
CA GLY A 19 15.99 -15.77 0.23
C GLY A 19 14.80 -16.69 0.53
N LYS A 20 14.65 -17.75 -0.28
CA LYS A 20 13.68 -18.82 0.01
C LYS A 20 13.91 -19.46 1.38
N GLU A 21 15.16 -19.57 1.78
CA GLU A 21 15.59 -20.21 3.02
C GLU A 21 15.33 -19.34 4.27
N ASP A 22 15.08 -18.04 4.08
CA ASP A 22 14.82 -17.08 5.17
C ASP A 22 13.34 -16.98 5.55
N LEU A 23 12.46 -17.66 4.80
CA LEU A 23 11.03 -17.76 5.09
C LEU A 23 10.79 -18.80 6.19
N HIS A 24 10.68 -18.32 7.43
CA HIS A 24 10.43 -19.17 8.59
C HIS A 24 8.95 -19.18 8.97
N SER A 25 8.43 -20.35 9.37
CA SER A 25 7.02 -20.56 9.71
C SER A 25 6.47 -19.65 10.82
N GLY A 26 7.34 -19.04 11.63
CA GLY A 26 6.95 -18.10 12.69
C GLY A 26 6.81 -16.64 12.24
N LEU A 27 7.19 -16.32 11.01
CA LEU A 27 7.29 -14.93 10.53
C LEU A 27 6.10 -14.52 9.67
N VAL A 28 5.92 -13.20 9.55
CA VAL A 28 5.04 -12.57 8.56
C VAL A 28 5.86 -11.57 7.78
N VAL A 29 5.83 -11.68 6.46
CA VAL A 29 6.74 -10.95 5.58
C VAL A 29 5.93 -10.29 4.46
N CYS A 30 6.27 -9.05 4.14
CA CYS A 30 5.77 -8.33 2.98
C CYS A 30 6.85 -8.26 1.89
N VAL A 31 6.54 -8.73 0.68
CA VAL A 31 7.44 -8.64 -0.48
C VAL A 31 6.83 -7.72 -1.51
N VAL A 32 7.49 -6.61 -1.81
CA VAL A 32 7.04 -5.64 -2.82
C VAL A 32 7.79 -5.92 -4.12
N ASP A 33 7.05 -6.34 -5.13
CA ASP A 33 7.56 -6.55 -6.49
C ASP A 33 7.08 -5.41 -7.41
N ASP A 34 8.01 -4.53 -7.76
CA ASP A 34 7.77 -3.39 -8.64
C ASP A 34 7.52 -3.77 -10.10
N GLU A 35 7.94 -4.96 -10.55
CA GLU A 35 7.73 -5.39 -11.94
C GLU A 35 6.30 -5.87 -12.14
N THR A 36 5.77 -6.67 -11.22
CA THR A 36 4.39 -7.17 -11.30
C THR A 36 3.38 -6.27 -10.59
N LYS A 37 3.82 -5.15 -10.02
CA LYS A 37 3.03 -4.25 -9.17
C LYS A 37 2.23 -5.05 -8.13
N SER A 38 2.90 -5.97 -7.44
CA SER A 38 2.28 -6.86 -6.46
C SER A 38 2.98 -6.75 -5.11
N ILE A 39 2.19 -6.74 -4.04
CA ILE A 39 2.67 -6.78 -2.65
C ILE A 39 2.24 -8.14 -2.11
N TYR A 40 3.16 -9.08 -1.98
CA TYR A 40 2.88 -10.39 -1.41
C TYR A 40 2.96 -10.30 0.11
N LEU A 41 1.88 -10.67 0.79
CA LEU A 41 1.86 -10.81 2.25
C LEU A 41 1.97 -12.29 2.56
N TRP A 42 3.19 -12.74 2.86
CA TRP A 42 3.47 -14.12 3.23
C TRP A 42 3.23 -14.33 4.73
N LYS A 43 2.45 -15.35 5.08
CA LYS A 43 2.05 -15.68 6.44
C LYS A 43 2.59 -17.06 6.81
N GLY A 44 3.54 -17.10 7.73
CA GLY A 44 4.00 -18.34 8.32
C GLY A 44 2.87 -19.09 9.03
N SER A 45 2.87 -20.41 8.92
CA SER A 45 1.86 -21.29 9.52
C SER A 45 1.83 -21.17 11.05
N GLN A 46 3.00 -21.04 11.68
CA GLN A 46 3.19 -20.89 13.13
C GLN A 46 3.18 -19.43 13.61
N ALA A 47 3.11 -18.45 12.70
CA ALA A 47 3.09 -17.05 13.08
C ALA A 47 1.83 -16.71 13.90
N GLY A 48 2.02 -15.91 14.96
CA GLY A 48 0.94 -15.51 15.85
C GLY A 48 -0.19 -14.79 15.09
N VAL A 49 -1.44 -15.08 15.47
CA VAL A 49 -2.64 -14.48 14.84
C VAL A 49 -2.56 -12.95 14.84
N ARG A 50 -2.08 -12.36 15.94
CA ARG A 50 -1.89 -10.90 16.05
C ARG A 50 -0.96 -10.34 14.97
N VAL A 51 0.19 -10.97 14.75
CA VAL A 51 1.17 -10.53 13.74
C VAL A 51 0.60 -10.65 12.33
N LYS A 52 -0.20 -11.68 12.05
CA LYS A 52 -0.90 -11.82 10.76
C LYS A 52 -1.85 -10.66 10.48
N PHE A 53 -2.60 -10.21 11.49
CA PHE A 53 -3.48 -9.04 11.36
C PHE A 53 -2.69 -7.73 11.20
N ILE A 54 -1.60 -7.58 11.95
CA ILE A 54 -0.69 -6.44 11.81
C ILE A 54 -0.11 -6.42 10.39
N GLY A 55 0.38 -7.55 9.89
CA GLY A 55 0.89 -7.68 8.53
C GLY A 55 -0.13 -7.35 7.46
N ALA A 56 -1.40 -7.74 7.62
CA ALA A 56 -2.47 -7.33 6.71
C ALA A 56 -2.68 -5.81 6.68
N ARG A 57 -2.64 -5.16 7.84
CA ARG A 57 -2.71 -3.69 7.94
C ARG A 57 -1.49 -3.04 7.29
N VAL A 58 -0.29 -3.53 7.59
CA VAL A 58 0.97 -3.00 7.08
C VAL A 58 1.07 -3.16 5.55
N ALA A 59 0.69 -4.32 5.00
CA ALA A 59 0.63 -4.52 3.55
C ALA A 59 -0.36 -3.57 2.86
N THR A 60 -1.47 -3.24 3.53
CA THR A 60 -2.43 -2.24 3.05
C THR A 60 -1.83 -0.84 3.06
N ASN A 61 -1.05 -0.49 4.09
CA ASN A 61 -0.33 0.79 4.16
C ASN A 61 0.76 0.89 3.08
N LEU A 62 1.55 -0.17 2.89
CA LEU A 62 2.54 -0.25 1.81
C LEU A 62 1.87 -0.02 0.44
N ARG A 63 0.69 -0.59 0.21
CA ARG A 63 -0.05 -0.31 -1.04
C ARG A 63 -0.36 1.17 -1.22
N THR A 64 -0.72 1.88 -0.15
CA THR A 64 -0.98 3.33 -0.20
C THR A 64 0.29 4.12 -0.50
N GLU A 65 1.43 3.68 0.03
CA GLU A 65 2.73 4.34 -0.18
C GLU A 65 3.26 4.15 -1.61
N TYR A 66 3.23 2.92 -2.11
CA TYR A 66 3.70 2.54 -3.45
C TYR A 66 2.71 2.89 -4.57
N GLY A 67 1.43 3.06 -4.23
CA GLY A 67 0.39 3.54 -5.13
C GLY A 67 -0.66 2.48 -5.48
N PHE A 68 -1.86 2.95 -5.85
CA PHE A 68 -3.06 2.12 -6.00
C PHE A 68 -3.00 1.06 -7.12
N HIS A 69 -2.03 1.18 -8.02
CA HIS A 69 -1.75 0.22 -9.07
C HIS A 69 -1.09 -1.06 -8.53
N PHE A 70 -0.56 -1.05 -7.29
CA PHE A 70 -0.14 -2.26 -6.60
C PHE A 70 -1.31 -3.08 -6.07
N LYS A 71 -1.19 -4.40 -6.15
CA LYS A 71 -2.18 -5.35 -5.61
C LYS A 71 -1.58 -6.16 -4.46
N VAL A 72 -2.24 -6.12 -3.30
CA VAL A 72 -1.89 -6.97 -2.15
C VAL A 72 -2.38 -8.39 -2.40
N ARG A 73 -1.49 -9.37 -2.26
CA ARG A 73 -1.79 -10.80 -2.42
C ARG A 73 -1.42 -11.55 -1.13
N PRO A 74 -2.39 -11.95 -0.31
CA PRO A 74 -2.11 -12.77 0.86
C PRO A 74 -1.69 -14.18 0.40
N LEU A 75 -0.62 -14.69 0.99
CA LEU A 75 -0.08 -16.02 0.77
C LEU A 75 0.08 -16.71 2.12
N ASP A 76 -0.32 -17.98 2.20
CA ASP A 76 -0.06 -18.83 3.35
C ASP A 76 1.13 -19.75 3.05
N GLU A 77 1.91 -20.07 4.09
CA GLU A 77 3.04 -20.99 3.98
C GLU A 77 2.61 -22.34 3.37
N GLY A 78 3.26 -22.73 2.27
CA GLY A 78 2.97 -23.96 1.52
C GLY A 78 1.92 -23.79 0.39
N GLU A 79 1.25 -22.65 0.29
CA GLU A 79 0.32 -22.33 -0.81
C GLU A 79 0.86 -21.24 -1.76
N GLU A 80 2.18 -21.02 -1.78
CA GLU A 80 2.77 -19.95 -2.56
C GLU A 80 2.79 -20.27 -4.07
N PRO A 81 2.32 -19.35 -4.93
CA PRO A 81 2.41 -19.55 -6.37
C PRO A 81 3.88 -19.50 -6.82
N PRO A 82 4.25 -20.22 -7.90
CA PRO A 82 5.63 -20.19 -8.42
C PRO A 82 6.14 -18.77 -8.71
N THR A 83 5.24 -17.85 -9.08
CA THR A 83 5.55 -16.44 -9.34
C THR A 83 6.10 -15.70 -8.12
N PHE A 84 5.76 -16.14 -6.90
CA PHE A 84 6.27 -15.55 -5.66
C PHE A 84 7.77 -15.81 -5.51
N PHE A 85 8.21 -17.05 -5.71
CA PHE A 85 9.63 -17.41 -5.65
C PHE A 85 10.43 -16.79 -6.80
N THR A 86 9.81 -16.65 -7.97
CA THR A 86 10.40 -15.90 -9.09
C THR A 86 10.64 -14.44 -8.73
N ALA A 87 9.67 -13.81 -8.03
CA ALA A 87 9.81 -12.44 -7.53
C ALA A 87 10.93 -12.33 -6.48
N LEU A 88 10.97 -13.22 -5.48
CA LEU A 88 12.03 -13.25 -4.46
C LEU A 88 13.45 -13.30 -5.05
N ASN A 89 13.65 -14.08 -6.11
CA ASN A 89 14.96 -14.23 -6.75
C ASN A 89 15.32 -13.08 -7.71
N GLY A 90 14.48 -12.04 -7.81
CA GLY A 90 14.71 -10.90 -8.71
C GLY A 90 14.68 -11.24 -10.20
N SER A 91 14.13 -12.40 -10.58
CA SER A 91 14.12 -12.93 -11.95
C SER A 91 12.70 -13.00 -12.50
N THR A 92 11.91 -11.93 -12.36
CA THR A 92 10.48 -11.95 -12.70
C THR A 92 10.23 -11.88 -14.20
N ALA A 93 10.43 -12.99 -14.92
CA ALA A 93 9.81 -13.20 -16.23
C ALA A 93 8.31 -13.47 -16.03
N ALA A 94 7.51 -12.40 -15.96
CA ALA A 94 6.08 -12.46 -15.66
C ALA A 94 5.30 -13.34 -16.65
N THR A 95 4.99 -14.59 -16.27
CA THR A 95 3.93 -15.36 -16.92
C THR A 95 2.64 -15.08 -16.16
N ARG A 96 1.71 -14.37 -16.81
CA ARG A 96 0.40 -14.01 -16.28
C ARG A 96 -0.39 -15.28 -15.94
N ILE A 97 -0.54 -15.60 -14.66
CA ILE A 97 -1.41 -16.68 -14.18
C ILE A 97 -2.85 -16.32 -14.56
N MET A 98 -3.43 -17.07 -15.49
CA MET A 98 -4.83 -16.98 -15.87
C MET A 98 -5.70 -17.50 -14.71
N LYS A 99 -6.82 -16.83 -14.45
CA LYS A 99 -7.84 -17.29 -13.50
C LYS A 99 -8.43 -18.63 -14.01
N PRO A 100 -8.71 -19.60 -13.12
CA PRO A 100 -9.48 -20.79 -13.49
C PRO A 100 -10.90 -20.37 -13.92
N GLY A 101 -11.19 -20.36 -15.22
CA GLY A 101 -12.52 -20.02 -15.75
C GLY A 101 -12.59 -19.44 -17.16
N ASP A 102 -11.49 -18.98 -17.76
CA ASP A 102 -11.50 -18.51 -19.15
C ASP A 102 -11.40 -19.69 -20.13
N LYS A 103 -12.39 -19.77 -21.04
CA LYS A 103 -12.49 -20.82 -22.07
C LYS A 103 -11.25 -20.85 -22.95
N ALA A 104 -10.70 -22.04 -23.15
CA ALA A 104 -9.54 -22.28 -24.00
C ALA A 104 -9.74 -21.73 -25.42
N PRO A 105 -8.72 -21.09 -26.03
CA PRO A 105 -8.74 -20.78 -27.45
C PRO A 105 -8.80 -22.07 -28.29
N PRO A 106 -9.45 -22.06 -29.46
CA PRO A 106 -9.73 -23.26 -30.24
C PRO A 106 -8.42 -23.96 -30.68
N PRO A 107 -8.40 -25.31 -30.69
CA PRO A 107 -7.22 -26.07 -31.06
C PRO A 107 -6.87 -25.88 -32.54
N ALA A 108 -5.58 -25.60 -32.79
CA ALA A 108 -5.01 -25.58 -34.13
C ALA A 108 -5.05 -27.00 -34.77
N PRO A 109 -5.19 -27.10 -36.11
CA PRO A 109 -5.53 -28.34 -36.81
C PRO A 109 -4.43 -29.43 -36.79
N PRO A 110 -4.81 -30.71 -36.96
CA PRO A 110 -3.98 -31.87 -36.63
C PRO A 110 -2.95 -32.20 -37.74
N LYS A 111 -1.73 -32.57 -37.33
CA LYS A 111 -0.77 -33.28 -38.19
C LYS A 111 -0.78 -34.79 -37.90
N PRO A 112 -0.52 -35.65 -38.92
CA PRO A 112 -1.05 -37.01 -38.95
C PRO A 112 -0.17 -38.07 -38.27
N LYS A 113 -0.89 -39.10 -37.83
CA LYS A 113 -0.54 -40.32 -37.10
C LYS A 113 0.42 -41.25 -37.88
N LYS A 114 1.40 -41.83 -37.17
CA LYS A 114 1.95 -43.17 -37.47
C LYS A 114 2.24 -43.92 -36.17
N GLU A 115 1.61 -45.09 -36.08
CA GLU A 115 1.65 -46.22 -35.15
C GLU A 115 1.80 -47.47 -36.07
N PRO A 116 2.18 -48.72 -35.67
CA PRO A 116 2.28 -49.41 -34.35
C PRO A 116 3.69 -50.01 -34.10
N GLU A 117 4.03 -50.70 -32.99
CA GLU A 117 3.59 -52.06 -32.58
C GLU A 117 4.20 -52.45 -31.20
N VAL A 118 3.40 -52.69 -30.15
CA VAL A 118 3.04 -53.96 -29.42
C VAL A 118 4.00 -54.48 -28.33
N ALA A 119 3.45 -54.62 -27.10
CA ALA A 119 3.38 -55.84 -26.24
C ALA A 119 2.87 -55.42 -24.84
N ALA A 120 1.59 -55.65 -24.48
CA ALA A 120 1.05 -56.78 -23.70
C ALA A 120 1.63 -56.86 -22.26
N VAL A 121 0.85 -56.83 -21.17
CA VAL A 121 0.10 -57.99 -20.64
C VAL A 121 -0.74 -57.61 -19.39
N THR A 122 -2.02 -58.03 -19.42
CA THR A 122 -3.00 -58.47 -18.37
C THR A 122 -3.46 -57.63 -17.17
N THR A 123 -4.77 -57.35 -17.19
CA THR A 123 -5.81 -57.28 -16.12
C THR A 123 -6.15 -58.69 -15.53
N PRO A 124 -7.22 -58.93 -14.71
CA PRO A 124 -8.15 -58.06 -13.94
C PRO A 124 -8.43 -58.55 -12.49
N SER A 125 -9.13 -57.75 -11.67
CA SER A 125 -10.38 -58.21 -11.01
C SER A 125 -11.12 -57.09 -10.28
N THR A 126 -12.42 -57.33 -10.12
CA THR A 126 -13.54 -56.41 -9.99
C THR A 126 -14.26 -56.67 -8.66
N MET A 127 -15.10 -55.70 -8.26
CA MET A 127 -16.32 -55.80 -7.41
C MET A 127 -16.13 -55.60 -5.89
N THR A 128 -17.09 -55.12 -5.08
CA THR A 128 -18.32 -54.27 -5.10
C THR A 128 -18.84 -54.29 -3.63
N VAL A 129 -19.67 -53.32 -3.22
CA VAL A 129 -20.70 -53.35 -2.13
C VAL A 129 -20.30 -52.86 -0.72
N GLY A 130 -21.06 -51.88 -0.18
CA GLY A 130 -21.06 -51.38 1.23
C GLY A 130 -21.82 -52.29 2.20
N PRO A 131 -22.60 -51.81 3.21
CA PRO A 131 -22.71 -50.50 3.89
C PRO A 131 -22.62 -50.59 5.45
N GLU A 132 -22.91 -49.47 6.13
CA GLU A 132 -23.59 -49.38 7.45
C GLU A 132 -22.80 -49.57 8.77
N THR A 133 -22.75 -48.53 9.62
CA THR A 133 -23.40 -48.49 10.97
C THR A 133 -23.08 -47.21 11.75
N GLU A 134 -24.13 -46.52 12.21
CA GLU A 134 -24.11 -45.61 13.37
C GLU A 134 -24.02 -46.41 14.70
N PRO A 135 -23.77 -45.75 15.85
CA PRO A 135 -24.91 -45.49 16.73
C PRO A 135 -24.89 -44.14 17.48
N VAL A 136 -26.05 -43.48 17.46
CA VAL A 136 -26.86 -42.96 18.59
C VAL A 136 -26.18 -42.76 19.96
N VAL A 137 -26.16 -41.51 20.45
CA VAL A 137 -26.39 -41.18 21.88
C VAL A 137 -27.28 -39.94 22.01
N THR A 138 -28.23 -40.08 22.94
CA THR A 138 -29.46 -39.33 23.17
C THR A 138 -29.34 -38.43 24.42
N HIS A 139 -29.71 -37.16 24.26
CA HIS A 139 -30.33 -36.19 25.20
C HIS A 139 -29.70 -35.85 26.58
N THR A 140 -29.55 -34.53 26.82
CA THR A 140 -30.15 -33.84 27.99
C THR A 140 -30.33 -32.33 27.68
N PRO A 141 -31.51 -31.73 27.95
CA PRO A 141 -31.70 -30.28 27.95
C PRO A 141 -31.65 -29.74 29.40
N VAL A 142 -30.90 -28.67 29.64
CA VAL A 142 -30.97 -27.92 30.90
C VAL A 142 -31.60 -26.56 30.64
N THR A 143 -32.76 -26.39 31.25
CA THR A 143 -33.61 -25.22 31.33
C THR A 143 -33.15 -24.33 32.48
N THR A 144 -32.98 -23.01 32.26
CA THR A 144 -33.15 -21.86 33.19
C THR A 144 -32.40 -20.65 32.60
N SER A 145 -32.85 -19.40 32.58
CA SER A 145 -34.07 -18.71 33.02
C SER A 145 -34.05 -17.33 32.37
N SER A 146 -35.14 -16.95 31.69
CA SER A 146 -35.30 -15.65 31.02
C SER A 146 -35.65 -14.53 32.03
N PRO A 147 -35.13 -13.30 31.87
CA PRO A 147 -35.63 -12.13 32.60
C PRO A 147 -36.92 -11.54 31.98
N PRO A 148 -37.73 -10.81 32.77
CA PRO A 148 -39.14 -10.50 32.47
C PRO A 148 -39.36 -9.47 31.35
N PRO A 149 -40.55 -9.49 30.69
CA PRO A 149 -40.88 -8.61 29.59
C PRO A 149 -41.14 -7.17 30.06
N LYS A 150 -40.46 -6.23 29.41
CA LYS A 150 -40.64 -4.78 29.55
C LYS A 150 -41.91 -4.36 28.79
N PRO A 151 -42.74 -3.42 29.32
CA PRO A 151 -43.99 -3.02 28.68
C PRO A 151 -43.78 -2.37 27.29
N PRO A 152 -44.71 -2.54 26.35
CA PRO A 152 -44.58 -2.01 25.00
C PRO A 152 -44.72 -0.49 25.03
N ILE A 153 -43.63 0.22 24.76
CA ILE A 153 -43.65 1.64 24.45
C ILE A 153 -44.10 1.75 22.99
N THR A 154 -45.31 2.29 22.79
CA THR A 154 -45.86 2.65 21.50
C THR A 154 -45.02 3.80 20.90
N SER A 155 -43.89 3.46 20.29
CA SER A 155 -43.15 4.37 19.41
C SER A 155 -43.85 4.38 18.05
N THR A 156 -44.69 5.38 17.83
CA THR A 156 -45.15 5.77 16.50
C THR A 156 -43.94 6.17 15.65
N SER A 157 -43.31 5.20 15.01
CA SER A 157 -42.37 5.43 13.92
C SER A 157 -43.20 5.88 12.72
N THR A 158 -43.27 7.18 12.50
CA THR A 158 -43.74 7.74 11.25
C THR A 158 -42.72 7.35 10.18
N THR A 159 -42.97 6.24 9.50
CA THR A 159 -42.23 5.81 8.32
C THR A 159 -42.50 6.84 7.22
N ARG A 160 -41.70 7.91 7.19
CA ARG A 160 -41.55 8.71 5.97
C ARG A 160 -40.89 7.78 4.96
N SER A 161 -41.71 7.19 4.10
CA SER A 161 -41.25 6.58 2.84
C SER A 161 -40.50 7.65 2.06
N ALA A 162 -39.19 7.72 2.25
CA ALA A 162 -38.31 8.44 1.36
C ALA A 162 -38.43 7.74 0.01
N THR A 163 -39.13 8.37 -0.91
CA THR A 163 -39.10 8.00 -2.32
C THR A 163 -37.63 8.02 -2.74
N PRO A 164 -37.06 6.91 -3.26
CA PRO A 164 -35.70 6.93 -3.76
C PRO A 164 -35.69 7.92 -4.91
N THR A 165 -35.04 9.06 -4.68
CA THR A 165 -34.76 10.02 -5.75
C THR A 165 -33.83 9.29 -6.69
N THR A 166 -34.34 8.87 -7.84
CA THR A 166 -33.60 8.15 -8.87
C THR A 166 -32.38 9.00 -9.22
N ALA A 167 -31.21 8.59 -8.75
CA ALA A 167 -29.96 9.26 -9.08
C ALA A 167 -29.84 9.26 -10.60
N ARG A 168 -29.88 10.46 -11.21
CA ARG A 168 -29.75 10.62 -12.65
C ARG A 168 -28.37 10.08 -13.05
N ALA A 169 -28.36 8.95 -13.76
CA ALA A 169 -27.14 8.38 -14.30
C ALA A 169 -26.50 9.40 -15.25
N VAL A 170 -25.27 9.81 -14.95
CA VAL A 170 -24.52 10.73 -15.78
C VAL A 170 -23.97 9.98 -17.00
N PRO A 171 -24.19 10.46 -18.23
CA PRO A 171 -23.62 9.86 -19.44
C PRO A 171 -22.09 9.77 -19.38
N GLN A 172 -21.52 8.67 -19.88
CA GLN A 172 -20.06 8.47 -19.91
C GLN A 172 -19.29 9.59 -20.63
N GLY A 173 -19.88 10.20 -21.66
CA GLY A 173 -19.26 11.31 -22.38
C GLY A 173 -19.03 12.55 -21.51
N GLU A 174 -19.97 12.84 -20.61
CA GLU A 174 -19.87 13.97 -19.68
C GLU A 174 -18.76 13.73 -18.64
N ILE A 175 -18.59 12.49 -18.20
CA ILE A 175 -17.47 12.10 -17.32
C ILE A 175 -16.12 12.31 -18.01
N ALA A 176 -16.01 11.95 -19.29
CA ALA A 176 -14.77 12.18 -20.05
C ALA A 176 -14.43 13.67 -20.19
N GLU A 177 -15.44 14.54 -20.37
CA GLU A 177 -15.26 15.99 -20.40
C GLU A 177 -14.79 16.54 -19.05
N MET A 178 -15.39 16.08 -17.95
CA MET A 178 -14.96 16.46 -16.59
C MET A 178 -13.50 16.03 -16.32
N ILE A 179 -13.12 14.83 -16.72
CA ILE A 179 -11.73 14.35 -16.59
C ILE A 179 -10.78 15.22 -17.40
N LYS A 180 -11.10 15.51 -18.66
CA LYS A 180 -10.28 16.37 -19.53
C LYS A 180 -10.10 17.76 -18.92
N GLU A 181 -11.13 18.29 -18.29
CA GLU A 181 -11.04 19.56 -17.59
C GLU A 181 -10.16 19.48 -16.34
N LEU A 182 -10.29 18.43 -15.54
CA LEU A 182 -9.43 18.21 -14.38
C LEU A 182 -7.96 18.03 -14.79
N GLU A 183 -7.68 17.35 -15.91
CA GLU A 183 -6.33 17.21 -16.47
C GLU A 183 -5.68 18.56 -16.82
N ALA A 184 -6.48 19.57 -17.21
CA ALA A 184 -5.98 20.89 -17.55
C ALA A 184 -5.66 21.77 -16.33
N LEU A 185 -6.08 21.37 -15.13
CA LEU A 185 -5.78 22.09 -13.89
C LEU A 185 -4.48 21.55 -13.29
N ASP A 186 -3.55 22.45 -12.98
CA ASP A 186 -2.35 22.07 -12.23
C ASP A 186 -2.69 21.84 -10.74
N PRO A 187 -2.04 20.86 -10.09
CA PRO A 187 -2.10 20.73 -8.64
C PRO A 187 -1.47 21.96 -7.96
N PRO A 188 -1.90 22.31 -6.74
CA PRO A 188 -1.30 23.41 -5.99
C PRO A 188 0.21 23.20 -5.79
N GLU A 189 0.95 24.29 -5.63
CA GLU A 189 2.40 24.23 -5.40
C GLU A 189 2.73 23.35 -4.19
N GLY A 190 3.72 22.48 -4.36
CA GLY A 190 4.13 21.54 -3.33
C GLY A 190 3.25 20.30 -3.18
N TYR A 191 2.28 20.12 -4.08
CA TYR A 191 1.44 18.94 -4.11
C TYR A 191 1.45 18.28 -5.47
N GLN A 192 1.23 16.97 -5.47
CA GLN A 192 0.97 16.21 -6.68
C GLN A 192 -0.39 15.51 -6.58
N ARG A 193 -1.10 15.46 -7.71
CA ARG A 193 -2.34 14.71 -7.85
C ARG A 193 -2.01 13.22 -7.92
N GLU A 194 -2.63 12.44 -7.04
CA GLU A 194 -2.47 10.99 -6.99
C GLU A 194 -3.78 10.28 -7.38
N LEU A 195 -4.89 10.71 -6.76
CA LEU A 195 -6.21 10.19 -7.06
C LEU A 195 -7.18 11.30 -7.45
N VAL A 196 -8.16 10.92 -8.26
CA VAL A 196 -9.29 11.75 -8.62
C VAL A 196 -10.56 10.92 -8.52
N ILE A 197 -11.58 11.48 -7.88
CA ILE A 197 -12.91 10.90 -7.78
C ILE A 197 -13.84 11.79 -8.60
N VAL A 198 -14.47 11.21 -9.62
CA VAL A 198 -15.49 11.86 -10.43
C VAL A 198 -16.75 11.02 -10.34
N TYR A 199 -17.80 11.58 -9.75
CA TYR A 199 -19.03 10.84 -9.45
C TYR A 199 -18.76 9.59 -8.58
N ASN A 200 -19.01 8.41 -9.15
CA ASN A 200 -18.86 7.09 -8.53
C ASN A 200 -17.62 6.35 -9.04
N ASP A 201 -16.82 7.00 -9.89
CA ASP A 201 -15.63 6.41 -10.50
C ASP A 201 -14.36 6.96 -9.84
N LEU A 202 -13.44 6.05 -9.52
CA LEU A 202 -12.11 6.35 -9.00
C LEU A 202 -11.09 6.32 -10.15
N TYR A 203 -10.20 7.32 -10.17
CA TYR A 203 -9.13 7.45 -11.12
C TYR A 203 -7.80 7.65 -10.38
N THR A 204 -6.71 7.17 -10.99
CA THR A 204 -5.33 7.32 -10.51
C THR A 204 -4.52 8.10 -11.55
N VAL A 205 -3.49 8.82 -11.10
CA VAL A 205 -2.51 9.43 -12.01
C VAL A 205 -1.41 8.41 -12.30
N ALA A 206 -1.35 7.90 -13.52
CA ALA A 206 -0.31 6.99 -13.98
C ALA A 206 0.83 7.78 -14.66
N GLU A 207 2.08 7.40 -14.39
CA GLU A 207 3.25 7.93 -15.08
C GLU A 207 3.61 7.05 -16.26
N HIS A 208 3.53 7.59 -17.47
CA HIS A 208 3.99 6.92 -18.68
C HIS A 208 5.36 7.46 -19.08
N ARG A 209 6.41 6.66 -18.83
CA ARG A 209 7.77 6.99 -19.25
C ARG A 209 7.98 6.55 -20.68
N THR A 210 8.22 7.51 -21.57
CA THR A 210 8.55 7.24 -22.97
C THR A 210 9.97 7.72 -23.24
N ALA A 211 10.89 6.81 -23.54
CA ALA A 211 12.23 7.16 -23.99
C ALA A 211 12.19 7.50 -25.48
N VAL A 212 12.28 8.79 -25.81
CA VAL A 212 12.33 9.26 -27.20
C VAL A 212 13.71 9.88 -27.41
N PHE A 213 14.52 9.32 -28.31
CA PHE A 213 15.89 9.78 -28.59
C PHE A 213 16.83 9.87 -27.36
N GLY A 214 16.70 8.94 -26.41
CA GLY A 214 17.52 8.95 -25.19
C GLY A 214 17.12 10.02 -24.16
N GLN A 215 16.08 10.81 -24.44
CA GLN A 215 15.43 11.67 -23.47
C GLN A 215 14.21 10.95 -22.89
N GLU A 216 14.17 10.80 -21.57
CA GLU A 216 12.99 10.30 -20.88
C GLU A 216 11.94 11.41 -20.81
N LYS A 217 10.80 11.20 -21.48
CA LYS A 217 9.62 12.03 -21.31
C LYS A 217 8.65 11.32 -20.38
N ILE A 218 8.42 11.90 -19.20
CA ILE A 218 7.43 11.41 -18.23
C ILE A 218 6.12 12.15 -18.51
N GLU A 219 5.11 11.43 -18.97
CA GLU A 219 3.77 11.97 -19.19
C GLU A 219 2.82 11.41 -18.12
N ARG A 220 2.16 12.29 -17.36
CA ARG A 220 1.21 11.91 -16.31
C ARG A 220 -0.19 11.92 -16.89
N ARG A 221 -0.93 10.82 -16.75
CA ARG A 221 -2.28 10.67 -17.30
C ARG A 221 -3.27 10.18 -16.25
N ILE A 222 -4.50 10.68 -16.28
CA ILE A 222 -5.57 10.21 -15.41
C ILE A 222 -6.18 8.93 -16.00
N GLU A 223 -6.10 7.83 -15.26
CA GLU A 223 -6.60 6.52 -15.68
C GLU A 223 -7.64 5.98 -14.71
N LYS A 224 -8.71 5.37 -15.24
CA LYS A 224 -9.78 4.80 -14.43
C LYS A 224 -9.29 3.55 -13.71
N VAL A 225 -9.50 3.50 -12.40
CA VAL A 225 -9.26 2.30 -11.59
C VAL A 225 -10.37 1.28 -11.89
N ARG A 226 -9.99 0.11 -12.39
CA ARG A 226 -10.94 -0.94 -12.80
C ARG A 226 -11.67 -1.57 -11.61
N ASP A 227 -10.91 -1.91 -10.58
CA ASP A 227 -11.40 -2.59 -9.37
C ASP A 227 -11.05 -1.71 -8.15
N PRO A 228 -11.84 -0.66 -7.86
CA PRO A 228 -11.64 0.13 -6.64
C PRO A 228 -11.85 -0.78 -5.42
N PRO A 229 -11.11 -0.54 -4.32
CA PRO A 229 -11.20 -1.41 -3.16
C PRO A 229 -12.57 -1.21 -2.46
N GLU A 230 -13.14 -2.28 -1.89
CA GLU A 230 -14.46 -2.25 -1.23
C GLU A 230 -14.35 -1.97 0.27
N GLY A 231 -15.30 -1.20 0.80
CA GLY A 231 -15.36 -0.81 2.21
C GLY A 231 -14.98 0.66 2.46
N THR A 232 -14.77 0.99 3.73
CA THR A 232 -14.34 2.32 4.16
C THR A 232 -12.82 2.44 4.12
N PHE A 233 -12.31 3.43 3.38
CA PHE A 233 -10.89 3.75 3.28
C PHE A 233 -10.62 5.13 3.82
N MET A 234 -9.63 5.24 4.70
CA MET A 234 -9.08 6.53 5.13
C MET A 234 -7.96 6.91 4.19
N ALA A 235 -8.07 8.09 3.57
CA ALA A 235 -7.03 8.66 2.73
C ALA A 235 -5.98 9.39 3.60
N GLU A 236 -5.28 8.62 4.44
CA GLU A 236 -4.24 9.17 5.32
C GLU A 236 -3.10 9.80 4.50
N GLY A 237 -2.63 10.96 4.93
CA GLY A 237 -1.56 11.69 4.23
C GLY A 237 -2.00 12.39 2.93
N PHE A 238 -3.27 12.33 2.56
CA PHE A 238 -3.82 13.07 1.43
C PHE A 238 -4.56 14.33 1.87
N ILE A 239 -4.45 15.38 1.07
CA ILE A 239 -5.26 16.59 1.21
C ILE A 239 -6.35 16.56 0.12
N PRO A 240 -7.64 16.49 0.51
CA PRO A 240 -8.72 16.55 -0.47
C PRO A 240 -8.87 17.98 -1.01
N ARG A 241 -8.92 18.12 -2.34
CA ARG A 241 -9.26 19.36 -3.04
C ARG A 241 -10.53 19.14 -3.86
N VAL A 242 -11.58 19.90 -3.55
CA VAL A 242 -12.84 19.86 -4.30
C VAL A 242 -12.77 20.87 -5.44
N ILE A 243 -13.00 20.41 -6.67
CA ILE A 243 -13.03 21.28 -7.85
C ILE A 243 -14.48 21.56 -8.21
N VAL A 244 -14.86 22.84 -8.15
CA VAL A 244 -16.21 23.31 -8.46
C VAL A 244 -16.14 24.28 -9.63
N LYS A 245 -16.99 24.07 -10.63
CA LYS A 245 -17.14 24.96 -11.79
C LYS A 245 -18.61 25.06 -12.19
N ASP A 246 -19.05 26.26 -12.55
CA ASP A 246 -20.42 26.52 -13.01
C ASP A 246 -21.50 26.00 -12.04
N GLY A 247 -21.23 26.11 -10.73
CA GLY A 247 -22.13 25.64 -9.67
C GLY A 247 -22.17 24.12 -9.49
N ARG A 248 -21.29 23.37 -10.15
CA ARG A 248 -21.20 21.90 -10.09
C ARG A 248 -19.84 21.43 -9.60
N VAL A 249 -19.84 20.39 -8.78
CA VAL A 249 -18.61 19.65 -8.42
C VAL A 249 -18.17 18.83 -9.63
N LEU A 250 -17.00 19.16 -10.19
CA LEU A 250 -16.37 18.39 -11.27
C LEU A 250 -15.73 17.11 -10.74
N GLY A 251 -15.08 17.21 -9.58
CA GLY A 251 -14.42 16.08 -8.94
C GLY A 251 -13.76 16.44 -7.62
N ILE A 252 -13.26 15.41 -6.94
CA ILE A 252 -12.46 15.52 -5.73
C ILE A 252 -11.09 14.96 -6.04
N GLU A 253 -10.04 15.75 -5.86
CA GLU A 253 -8.66 15.31 -5.96
C GLU A 253 -8.16 14.93 -4.58
N LEU A 254 -7.37 13.86 -4.50
CA LEU A 254 -6.58 13.55 -3.31
C LEU A 254 -5.11 13.85 -3.65
N LEU A 255 -4.61 14.89 -3.01
CA LEU A 255 -3.28 15.45 -3.24
C LEU A 255 -2.28 14.89 -2.23
N LYS A 256 -1.09 14.54 -2.68
CA LYS A 256 0.04 14.12 -1.83
C LYS A 256 1.09 15.22 -1.85
N GLY A 257 1.63 15.57 -0.68
CA GLY A 257 2.71 16.56 -0.59
C GLY A 257 3.96 16.04 -1.30
N THR A 258 4.60 16.89 -2.11
CA THR A 258 5.91 16.55 -2.68
C THR A 258 6.97 16.59 -1.58
N PRO A 259 8.07 15.80 -1.71
CA PRO A 259 9.16 15.84 -0.74
C PRO A 259 9.69 17.27 -0.52
N ASP A 260 9.75 18.09 -1.58
CA ASP A 260 10.20 19.48 -1.46
C ASP A 260 9.25 20.35 -0.66
N ALA A 261 7.94 20.16 -0.76
CA ALA A 261 6.96 20.88 0.04
C ALA A 261 7.05 20.51 1.53
N ILE A 262 7.26 19.23 1.81
CA ILE A 262 7.36 18.71 3.18
C ILE A 262 8.71 19.12 3.80
N LEU A 263 9.78 19.10 3.02
CA LEU A 263 11.13 19.40 3.47
C LEU A 263 11.44 20.90 3.47
N SER A 264 10.74 21.75 2.72
CA SER A 264 11.05 23.18 2.66
C SER A 264 10.96 23.91 4.00
N PRO A 265 9.96 23.68 4.87
CA PRO A 265 9.91 24.29 6.20
C PRO A 265 11.00 23.74 7.10
N ILE A 266 11.26 22.42 7.02
CA ILE A 266 12.29 21.74 7.81
C ILE A 266 13.69 22.22 7.41
N LYS A 267 13.97 22.34 6.11
CA LYS A 267 15.24 22.86 5.59
C LYS A 267 15.45 24.32 5.99
N ALA A 268 14.38 25.13 5.98
CA ALA A 268 14.45 26.52 6.43
C ALA A 268 14.76 26.61 7.93
N GLU A 269 14.07 25.84 8.77
CA GLU A 269 14.29 25.78 10.21
C GLU A 269 15.68 25.22 10.56
N MET A 270 16.11 24.15 9.89
CA MET A 270 17.47 23.60 10.07
C MET A 270 18.54 24.60 9.65
N LYS A 271 18.32 25.35 8.57
CA LYS A 271 19.25 26.40 8.13
C LYS A 271 19.35 27.55 9.13
N GLU A 272 18.22 27.95 9.72
CA GLU A 272 18.18 28.96 10.78
C GLU A 272 18.98 28.49 12.01
N ARG A 273 18.67 27.28 12.52
CA ARG A 273 19.40 26.70 13.67
C ARG A 273 20.90 26.53 13.40
N LEU A 274 21.28 26.17 12.18
CA LEU A 274 22.69 26.05 11.80
C LEU A 274 23.38 27.42 11.72
N SER A 275 22.68 28.45 11.24
CA SER A 275 23.17 29.83 11.22
C SER A 275 23.40 30.36 12.64
N ASP A 276 22.48 30.10 13.57
CA ASP A 276 22.61 30.49 14.97
C ASP A 276 23.80 29.79 15.63
N LEU A 277 23.98 28.50 15.34
CA LEU A 277 25.11 27.73 15.86
C LEU A 277 26.46 28.25 15.33
N ILE A 278 26.54 28.54 14.03
CA ILE A 278 27.72 29.15 13.43
C ILE A 278 28.01 30.53 14.05
N THR A 279 26.97 31.31 14.34
CA THR A 279 27.09 32.62 14.98
C THR A 279 27.59 32.48 16.42
N PHE A 280 27.08 31.51 17.17
CA PHE A 280 27.52 31.17 18.53
C PHE A 280 29.02 30.82 18.57
N PHE A 281 29.48 29.92 17.69
CA PHE A 281 30.90 29.55 17.64
C PHE A 281 31.81 30.70 17.19
N LYS A 282 31.33 31.58 16.29
CA LYS A 282 32.08 32.79 15.91
C LYS A 282 32.23 33.77 17.07
N SER A 283 31.16 34.00 17.84
CA SER A 283 31.24 34.87 19.03
C SER A 283 32.19 34.32 20.10
N GLU A 284 32.21 33.00 20.31
CA GLU A 284 33.11 32.37 21.29
C GLU A 284 34.59 32.43 20.86
N THR A 285 34.85 32.35 19.55
CA THR A 285 36.20 32.48 18.99
C THR A 285 36.72 33.92 19.08
N GLU A 286 35.88 34.92 18.78
CA GLU A 286 36.25 36.35 18.85
C GLU A 286 36.43 36.88 20.28
N GLU A 287 35.67 36.37 21.26
CA GLU A 287 35.89 36.67 22.68
C GLU A 287 37.22 36.11 23.21
N SER A 288 37.69 34.98 22.66
CA SER A 288 38.98 34.40 23.04
C SER A 288 40.19 35.19 22.51
N GLU A 289 40.08 35.85 21.35
CA GLU A 289 41.16 36.65 20.77
C GLU A 289 41.29 38.04 21.43
N THR A 290 40.19 38.62 21.89
CA THR A 290 40.20 39.94 22.55
C THR A 290 40.62 39.91 24.03
N ALA A 291 40.53 38.74 24.69
CA ALA A 291 41.05 38.55 26.05
C ALA A 291 42.59 38.40 26.11
N GLY A 292 43.25 38.05 25.00
CA GLY A 292 44.70 37.85 24.93
C GLY A 292 45.55 39.12 24.88
N THR A 293 44.98 40.28 24.49
CA THR A 293 45.77 41.48 24.16
C THR A 293 45.85 42.56 25.25
N LYS A 294 45.25 42.36 26.44
CA LYS A 294 45.21 43.38 27.52
C LYS A 294 46.21 43.18 28.67
N LYS A 295 47.19 42.28 28.56
CA LYS A 295 48.18 42.00 29.62
C LYS A 295 49.63 42.37 29.25
N GLU A 296 49.89 43.54 28.66
CA GLU A 296 51.27 44.02 28.58
C GLU A 296 51.40 45.56 28.51
N ALA A 297 51.07 46.25 29.60
CA ALA A 297 51.52 47.62 29.80
C ALA A 297 51.57 47.99 31.30
N GLY A 298 52.76 47.90 31.89
CA GLY A 298 53.09 48.71 33.07
C GLY A 298 53.73 47.97 34.25
N LYS A 299 55.07 47.86 34.25
CA LYS A 299 55.95 48.51 35.24
C LYS A 299 57.40 48.06 35.07
N LYS A 300 58.19 48.92 34.41
CA LYS A 300 59.65 48.98 34.60
C LYS A 300 59.96 49.94 35.76
N GLY A 301 60.58 49.41 36.80
CA GLY A 301 61.78 50.00 37.41
C GLY A 301 61.65 50.98 38.59
N LYS A 302 62.50 50.71 39.59
CA LYS A 302 63.03 51.58 40.68
C LYS A 302 62.11 51.75 41.89
N LYS A 303 62.59 51.72 43.14
CA LYS A 303 63.94 51.66 43.72
C LYS A 303 63.82 51.24 45.20
N LEU A 304 64.89 50.67 45.75
CA LEU A 304 65.15 50.51 47.18
C LEU A 304 64.92 51.80 47.99
N VAL A 305 64.57 51.69 49.28
CA VAL A 305 65.46 51.95 50.43
C VAL A 305 64.74 51.61 51.75
N ALA A 306 65.50 51.01 52.65
CA ALA A 306 65.16 50.51 53.97
C ALA A 306 64.84 51.61 55.00
N LYS A 307 64.02 51.27 56.00
CA LYS A 307 64.48 51.14 57.39
C LYS A 307 63.53 50.26 58.20
#